data_AF-J0LG19-F1
#
_entry.id   AF-J0LG19-F1
#
_cell.length_a   1.000
_cell.length_b   1.000
_cell.length_c   1.000
_cell.angle_alpha   90.00
_cell.angle_beta   90.00
_cell.angle_gamma   90.00
#
_symmetry.space_group_name_H-M   'P 1'
#
loop_
_entity.id
_entity.type
_entity.pdbx_description
1 polymer ?
#
loop_
_entity_poly.entity_id
_entity_poly.type
_entity_poly.pdbx_seq_one_letter_code
_entity_poly.pdbx_strand_id
1 'polypeptide(L)'
;GIGLPPTELQLADELAVLAAQVLVGTFAASLDQAHLLAVAVFLETACARLRYTYGLRPCLVRTYRLLSVGAPTLGHYCLLGAKQVQTDTLAHFVLVRSAMFSLAADSDLSMLGEAANAGVIYLANSAEV
;
A
#
# COMPACT_ATOMS: atom_id res chain seq x y z
N GLY A 1 -14.97 20.30 4.88
CA GLY A 1 -14.48 20.77 6.18
C GLY A 1 -13.41 21.82 6.01
N ILE A 2 -13.80 23.10 5.91
CA ILE A 2 -12.82 24.20 6.00
C ILE A 2 -12.71 24.53 7.49
N GLY A 3 -11.52 24.34 8.08
CA GLY A 3 -11.24 24.74 9.47
C GLY A 3 -11.09 23.62 10.50
N LEU A 4 -11.19 22.34 10.10
CA LEU A 4 -10.92 21.23 11.01
C LEU A 4 -9.39 21.00 11.11
N PRO A 5 -8.86 20.62 12.29
CA PRO A 5 -7.45 20.31 12.48
C PRO A 5 -6.98 19.21 11.50
N PRO A 6 -5.69 19.24 11.10
CA PRO A 6 -5.13 18.31 10.12
C PRO A 6 -5.19 16.84 10.52
N THR A 7 -5.43 16.56 11.80
CA THR A 7 -5.54 15.21 12.38
C THR A 7 -6.96 14.64 12.33
N GLU A 8 -7.96 15.46 11.99
CA GLU A 8 -9.35 15.01 11.96
C GLU A 8 -9.74 14.44 10.60
N LEU A 9 -10.35 13.26 10.68
CA LEU A 9 -10.94 12.56 9.54
C LEU A 9 -12.01 13.43 8.90
N GLN A 10 -11.90 13.64 7.59
CA GLN A 10 -12.89 14.35 6.81
C GLN A 10 -13.86 13.37 6.16
N LEU A 11 -15.10 13.81 5.95
CA LEU A 11 -16.07 13.04 5.16
C LEU A 11 -15.54 12.70 3.75
N ALA A 12 -14.71 13.58 3.17
CA ALA A 12 -14.06 13.33 1.90
C ALA A 12 -13.12 12.10 1.94
N ASP A 13 -12.47 11.83 3.08
CA ASP A 13 -11.61 10.67 3.25
C ASP A 13 -12.44 9.38 3.25
N GLU A 14 -13.58 9.37 3.96
CA GLU A 14 -14.50 8.22 3.99
C GLU A 14 -15.14 7.96 2.63
N LEU A 15 -15.56 9.01 1.92
CA LEU A 15 -16.09 8.89 0.57
C LEU A 15 -15.03 8.38 -0.41
N ALA A 16 -13.77 8.76 -0.23
CA ALA A 16 -12.68 8.22 -1.05
C ALA A 16 -12.47 6.72 -0.78
N VAL A 17 -12.56 6.27 0.48
CA VAL A 17 -12.52 4.84 0.82
C VAL A 17 -13.69 4.10 0.17
N LEU A 18 -14.90 4.64 0.26
CA LEU A 18 -16.09 4.05 -0.36
C LEU A 18 -15.93 3.94 -1.88
N ALA A 19 -15.48 5.01 -2.54
CA ALA A 19 -15.21 5.02 -3.98
C ALA A 19 -14.17 3.96 -4.37
N ALA A 20 -13.10 3.82 -3.60
CA ALA A 20 -12.10 2.77 -3.81
C ALA A 20 -12.71 1.37 -3.71
N GLN A 21 -13.58 1.11 -2.72
CA GLN A 21 -14.26 -0.19 -2.60
C GLN A 21 -15.18 -0.47 -3.79
N VAL A 22 -15.93 0.52 -4.27
CA VAL A 22 -16.78 0.37 -5.46
C VAL A 22 -15.94 0.04 -6.69
N LEU A 23 -14.83 0.75 -6.91
CA LEU A 23 -13.93 0.50 -8.04
C LEU A 23 -13.23 -0.87 -7.96
N VAL A 24 -12.88 -1.34 -6.75
CA VAL A 24 -12.38 -2.71 -6.56
C VAL A 24 -13.48 -3.73 -6.83
N GLY A 25 -14.74 -3.43 -6.45
CA GLY A 25 -15.90 -4.27 -6.76
C GLY A 25 -16.15 -4.40 -8.26
N THR A 26 -15.97 -3.34 -9.04
CA THR A 26 -16.10 -3.41 -10.51
C THR A 26 -14.99 -4.25 -11.13
N PHE A 27 -13.76 -4.16 -10.63
CA PHE A 27 -12.69 -5.08 -11.01
C PHE A 27 -13.03 -6.53 -10.64
N ALA A 28 -13.54 -6.79 -9.43
CA ALA A 28 -13.89 -8.15 -9.01
C ALA A 28 -15.00 -8.78 -9.87
N ALA A 29 -15.95 -7.98 -10.36
CA ALA A 29 -17.03 -8.43 -11.23
C ALA A 29 -16.60 -8.64 -12.69
N SER A 30 -15.68 -7.82 -13.22
CA SER A 30 -15.25 -7.85 -14.62
C SER A 30 -13.96 -8.64 -14.87
N LEU A 31 -13.09 -8.71 -13.86
CA LEU A 31 -11.69 -9.15 -13.92
C LEU A 31 -10.84 -8.43 -14.97
N ASP A 32 -11.30 -7.27 -15.45
CA ASP A 32 -10.59 -6.48 -16.45
C ASP A 32 -9.51 -5.62 -15.79
N GLN A 33 -8.27 -5.84 -16.23
CA GLN A 33 -7.08 -5.16 -15.72
C GLN A 33 -7.17 -3.62 -15.87
N ALA A 34 -7.92 -3.10 -16.84
CA ALA A 34 -8.11 -1.66 -16.97
C ALA A 34 -8.77 -1.04 -15.72
N HIS A 35 -9.71 -1.76 -15.09
CA HIS A 35 -10.35 -1.34 -13.85
C HIS A 35 -9.34 -1.33 -12.69
N LEU A 36 -8.44 -2.32 -12.63
CA LEU A 36 -7.40 -2.39 -11.60
C LEU A 36 -6.40 -1.23 -11.71
N LEU A 37 -6.03 -0.84 -12.94
CA LEU A 37 -5.21 0.34 -13.19
C LEU A 37 -5.94 1.64 -12.81
N ALA A 38 -7.23 1.75 -13.12
CA ALA A 38 -8.04 2.90 -12.71
C ALA A 38 -8.14 3.04 -11.18
N VAL A 39 -8.30 1.91 -10.46
CA VAL A 39 -8.24 1.88 -8.99
C VAL A 39 -6.89 2.40 -8.49
N ALA A 40 -5.78 1.96 -9.08
CA ALA A 40 -4.44 2.37 -8.68
C ALA A 40 -4.23 3.89 -8.86
N VAL A 41 -4.63 4.44 -10.01
CA VAL A 41 -4.55 5.89 -10.29
C VAL A 41 -5.42 6.69 -9.32
N PHE A 42 -6.65 6.23 -9.05
CA PHE A 42 -7.53 6.87 -8.08
C PHE A 42 -6.92 6.88 -6.68
N LEU A 43 -6.41 5.75 -6.21
CA LEU A 43 -5.82 5.63 -4.88
C LEU A 43 -4.55 6.44 -4.71
N GLU A 44 -3.69 6.52 -5.73
CA GLU A 44 -2.50 7.38 -5.71
C GLU A 44 -2.85 8.86 -5.60
N THR A 45 -3.77 9.31 -6.46
CA THR A 45 -4.22 10.71 -6.45
C THR A 45 -4.94 11.06 -5.15
N ALA A 46 -5.71 10.12 -4.57
CA ALA A 46 -6.32 10.30 -3.26
C ALA A 46 -5.27 10.36 -2.14
N CYS A 47 -4.27 9.46 -2.15
CA CYS A 47 -3.18 9.47 -1.15
C CYS A 47 -2.30 10.71 -1.22
N ALA A 48 -2.15 11.32 -2.40
CA ALA A 48 -1.39 12.57 -2.57
C ALA A 48 -2.15 13.81 -2.08
N ARG A 49 -3.50 13.79 -2.11
CA ARG A 49 -4.34 14.96 -1.79
C ARG A 49 -4.89 14.94 -0.37
N LEU A 50 -5.17 13.75 0.15
CA LEU A 50 -5.79 13.59 1.46
C LEU A 50 -4.73 13.50 2.55
N ARG A 51 -5.02 14.08 3.71
CA ARG A 51 -4.12 14.03 4.88
C ARG A 51 -4.28 12.71 5.63
N TYR A 52 -5.51 12.20 5.71
CA TYR A 52 -5.80 10.93 6.35
C TYR A 52 -5.79 9.78 5.35
N THR A 53 -4.67 9.09 5.26
CA THR A 53 -4.43 8.06 4.22
C THR A 53 -4.36 6.64 4.77
N TYR A 54 -4.56 6.45 6.07
CA TYR A 54 -4.45 5.14 6.71
C TYR A 54 -5.47 4.12 6.19
N GLY A 55 -6.67 4.54 5.78
CA GLY A 55 -7.65 3.66 5.13
C GLY A 55 -7.34 3.34 3.67
N LEU A 56 -6.66 4.26 2.98
CA LEU A 56 -6.41 4.19 1.53
C LEU A 56 -5.09 3.49 1.19
N ARG A 57 -4.03 3.72 1.97
CA ARG A 57 -2.69 3.14 1.75
C ARG A 57 -2.69 1.61 1.77
N PRO A 58 -3.37 0.90 2.70
CA PRO A 58 -3.46 -0.55 2.67
C PRO A 58 -4.20 -1.06 1.43
N CYS A 59 -5.20 -0.32 0.93
CA CYS A 59 -5.87 -0.64 -0.33
C CYS A 59 -4.91 -0.47 -1.51
N LEU A 60 -4.15 0.63 -1.56
CA LEU A 60 -3.17 0.90 -2.62
C LEU A 60 -2.07 -0.17 -2.66
N VAL A 61 -1.53 -0.53 -1.49
CA VAL A 61 -0.56 -1.62 -1.32
C VAL A 61 -1.12 -2.95 -1.84
N ARG A 62 -2.41 -3.27 -1.58
CA ARG A 62 -3.05 -4.47 -2.14
C ARG A 62 -3.21 -4.39 -3.66
N THR A 63 -3.63 -3.26 -4.18
CA THR A 63 -3.79 -3.04 -5.64
C THR A 63 -2.45 -3.17 -6.36
N TYR A 64 -1.38 -2.59 -5.82
CA TYR A 64 -0.03 -2.74 -6.39
C TYR A 64 0.52 -4.15 -6.31
N ARG A 65 0.16 -4.92 -5.28
CA ARG A 65 0.46 -6.36 -5.24
C ARG A 65 -0.27 -7.14 -6.32
N LEU A 66 -1.52 -6.80 -6.64
CA LEU A 66 -2.25 -7.41 -7.75
C LEU A 66 -1.63 -7.04 -9.11
N LEU A 67 -1.11 -5.82 -9.24
CA LEU A 67 -0.37 -5.34 -10.42
C LEU A 67 1.10 -5.78 -10.44
N SER A 68 1.56 -6.50 -9.41
CA SER A 68 2.94 -6.99 -9.28
C SER A 68 4.02 -5.91 -9.30
N VAL A 69 3.75 -4.74 -8.70
CA VAL A 69 4.69 -3.60 -8.65
C VAL A 69 5.32 -3.46 -7.26
N GLY A 70 6.48 -4.09 -7.04
CA GLY A 70 7.13 -4.24 -5.72
C GLY A 70 7.67 -2.94 -5.08
N ALA A 71 8.55 -2.21 -5.76
CA ALA A 71 9.20 -1.01 -5.21
C ALA A 71 8.22 0.07 -4.67
N PRO A 72 7.19 0.51 -5.43
CA PRO A 72 6.24 1.48 -4.90
C PRO A 72 5.37 0.88 -3.78
N THR A 73 5.08 -0.42 -3.80
CA THR A 73 4.39 -1.10 -2.69
C THR A 73 5.17 -0.94 -1.37
N LEU A 74 6.48 -1.16 -1.39
CA LEU A 74 7.34 -0.99 -0.22
C LEU A 74 7.36 0.47 0.25
N GLY A 75 7.47 1.42 -0.67
CA GLY A 75 7.40 2.85 -0.37
C GLY A 75 6.11 3.24 0.36
N HIS A 76 4.94 2.80 -0.13
CA HIS A 76 3.67 3.08 0.55
C HIS A 76 3.52 2.36 1.89
N TYR A 77 4.10 1.16 2.04
CA TYR A 77 4.14 0.45 3.32
C TYR A 77 4.97 1.22 4.36
N CYS A 78 6.16 1.72 4.01
CA CYS A 78 6.97 2.56 4.90
C CYS A 78 6.22 3.82 5.34
N LEU A 79 5.45 4.43 4.45
CA LEU A 79 4.63 5.61 4.75
C LEU A 79 3.44 5.33 5.69
N LEU A 80 3.08 4.06 5.94
CA LEU A 80 2.12 3.72 7.01
C LEU A 80 2.70 3.97 8.40
N GLY A 81 4.02 4.01 8.54
CA GLY A 81 4.69 4.25 9.82
C GLY A 81 4.33 3.21 10.87
N ALA A 82 4.12 1.95 10.47
CA ALA A 82 3.79 0.87 11.39
C ALA A 82 4.93 0.67 12.40
N LYS A 83 4.59 0.72 13.70
CA LYS A 83 5.54 0.52 14.80
C LYS A 83 5.11 -0.64 15.70
N GLN A 84 6.10 -1.32 16.30
CA GLN A 84 5.87 -2.30 17.36
C GLN A 84 4.86 -3.39 16.93
N VAL A 85 3.79 -3.62 17.69
CA VAL A 85 2.74 -4.61 17.40
C VAL A 85 2.06 -4.41 16.03
N GLN A 86 2.03 -3.17 15.52
CA GLN A 86 1.49 -2.90 14.18
C GLN A 86 2.37 -3.52 13.10
N THR A 87 3.68 -3.61 13.33
CA THR A 87 4.61 -4.25 12.40
C THR A 87 4.23 -5.71 12.22
N ASP A 88 4.02 -6.48 13.29
CA ASP A 88 3.61 -7.89 13.20
C ASP A 88 2.25 -8.05 12.50
N THR A 89 1.32 -7.13 12.77
CA THR A 89 -0.03 -7.15 12.17
C THR A 89 0.00 -6.83 10.68
N LEU A 90 0.84 -5.87 10.25
CA LEU A 90 0.83 -5.32 8.90
C LEU A 90 1.98 -5.86 8.01
N ALA A 91 3.00 -6.52 8.57
CA ALA A 91 4.15 -6.99 7.80
C ALA A 91 3.76 -7.96 6.68
N HIS A 92 2.63 -8.67 6.82
CA HIS A 92 2.09 -9.55 5.78
C HIS A 92 1.81 -8.83 4.45
N PHE A 93 1.61 -7.51 4.45
CA PHE A 93 1.44 -6.73 3.22
C PHE A 93 2.68 -6.79 2.31
N VAL A 94 3.89 -6.85 2.88
CA VAL A 94 5.15 -6.87 2.13
C VAL A 94 5.82 -8.25 2.16
N LEU A 95 5.68 -9.01 3.24
CA LEU A 95 6.40 -10.28 3.44
C LEU A 95 5.78 -11.49 2.72
N VAL A 96 4.44 -11.54 2.55
CA VAL A 96 3.75 -12.74 2.01
C VAL A 96 4.12 -13.04 0.54
N ARG A 97 4.72 -12.07 -0.18
CA ARG A 97 5.14 -12.26 -1.57
C ARG A 97 6.46 -11.61 -1.97
N SER A 98 7.27 -11.06 -1.04
CA SER A 98 8.64 -10.67 -1.38
C SER A 98 9.46 -11.86 -1.91
N ALA A 99 9.10 -13.10 -1.52
CA ALA A 99 9.64 -14.34 -2.07
C ALA A 99 9.17 -14.67 -3.52
N MET A 100 8.16 -13.97 -4.06
CA MET A 100 7.50 -14.28 -5.34
C MET A 100 7.64 -13.17 -6.39
N PHE A 101 8.09 -11.97 -6.02
CA PHE A 101 8.25 -10.84 -6.94
C PHE A 101 9.73 -10.50 -7.08
N SER A 102 10.26 -10.75 -8.27
CA SER A 102 11.54 -10.21 -8.69
C SER A 102 11.28 -8.92 -9.49
N LEU A 103 11.84 -7.79 -9.06
CA LEU A 103 11.87 -6.55 -9.87
C LEU A 103 12.97 -6.58 -10.95
N ALA A 104 13.72 -7.68 -11.04
CA ALA A 104 14.81 -7.83 -11.97
C ALA A 104 14.35 -8.36 -13.33
N ALA A 105 14.89 -7.80 -14.41
CA ALA A 105 14.90 -8.46 -15.71
C ALA A 105 15.78 -9.72 -15.62
N ASP A 106 15.14 -10.88 -15.44
CA ASP A 106 15.60 -12.29 -15.63
C ASP A 106 16.97 -12.72 -15.05
N SER A 107 17.75 -11.85 -14.41
CA SER A 107 19.13 -12.16 -14.00
C SER A 107 19.69 -11.32 -12.83
N ASP A 108 18.92 -10.39 -12.25
CA ASP A 108 19.43 -9.48 -11.21
C ASP A 108 19.03 -9.92 -9.80
N LEU A 109 19.96 -9.77 -8.84
CA LEU A 109 19.78 -10.17 -7.43
C LEU A 109 18.93 -9.16 -6.63
N SER A 110 18.22 -8.25 -7.30
CA SER A 110 17.40 -7.20 -6.67
C SER A 110 16.36 -7.78 -5.72
N MET A 111 15.80 -8.94 -6.08
CA MET A 111 14.79 -9.65 -5.28
C MET A 111 15.31 -10.05 -3.90
N LEU A 112 16.56 -10.53 -3.80
CA LEU A 112 17.20 -10.82 -2.52
C LEU A 112 17.47 -9.53 -1.73
N GLY A 113 17.85 -8.45 -2.41
CA GLY A 113 18.04 -7.13 -1.81
C GLY A 113 16.74 -6.55 -1.24
N GLU A 114 15.62 -6.70 -1.94
CA GLU A 114 14.31 -6.22 -1.51
C GLU A 114 13.73 -7.05 -0.37
N ALA A 115 13.87 -8.38 -0.42
CA ALA A 115 13.51 -9.27 0.67
C ALA A 115 14.36 -9.00 1.91
N ALA A 116 15.68 -8.79 1.74
CA ALA A 116 16.56 -8.38 2.81
C ALA A 116 16.17 -7.01 3.38
N ASN A 117 15.85 -6.02 2.53
CA ASN A 117 15.39 -4.70 2.97
C ASN A 117 14.08 -4.79 3.76
N ALA A 118 13.11 -5.56 3.29
CA ALA A 118 11.86 -5.78 4.03
C ALA A 118 12.13 -6.42 5.40
N GLY A 119 13.06 -7.37 5.48
CA GLY A 119 13.51 -7.96 6.73
C GLY A 119 14.22 -6.98 7.66
N VAL A 120 15.11 -6.13 7.12
CA VAL A 120 15.80 -5.07 7.88
C VAL A 120 14.80 -4.05 8.41
N ILE A 121 13.81 -3.63 7.61
CA ILE A 121 12.75 -2.72 8.05
C ILE A 121 11.94 -3.33 9.19
N TYR A 122 11.59 -4.62 9.08
CA TYR A 122 10.91 -5.34 10.16
C TYR A 122 11.74 -5.31 11.45
N LEU A 123 13.01 -5.75 11.39
CA LEU A 123 13.91 -5.80 12.54
C LEU A 123 14.16 -4.41 13.16
N ALA A 124 14.33 -3.38 12.33
CA ALA A 124 14.52 -2.00 12.78
C ALA A 124 13.28 -1.48 13.52
N ASN A 125 12.09 -1.70 12.97
CA ASN A 125 10.83 -1.28 13.59
C ASN A 125 10.51 -2.05 14.88
N SER A 126 11.02 -3.28 15.03
CA SER A 126 10.93 -4.05 16.27
C SER A 126 11.93 -3.59 17.34
N ALA A 127 13.00 -2.88 16.97
CA ALA A 127 14.09 -2.48 17.86
C ALA A 127 13.96 -1.05 18.44
N GLU A 128 13.16 -0.17 17.84
CA GLU A 128 12.89 1.19 18.37
C GLU A 128 11.98 1.13 19.62
N VAL A 129 12.59 1.05 20.82
CA VAL A 129 11.94 1.25 22.14
C VAL A 129 11.80 2.73 22.47
#